data_AF-A0A9Q7SHW2-F1
#
_entry.id   AF-A0A9Q7SHW2-F1
#
_cell.length_a   1.000
_cell.length_b   1.000
_cell.length_c   1.000
_cell.angle_alpha   90.00
_cell.angle_beta   90.00
_cell.angle_gamma   90.00
#
_symmetry.space_group_name_H-M   'P 1'
#
loop_
_entity.id
_entity.type
_entity.pdbx_description
1 polymer ?
#
loop_
_entity_poly.entity_id
_entity_poly.type
_entity_poly.pdbx_seq_one_letter_code
_entity_poly.pdbx_strand_id
1 'polypeptide(L)'
;MTRRTVDRFRSVDTDGSAALGIFSAAERLLEQTAFSDISVAQILDEAKVSRATFYFYFSSKFSVLAGLLTRAMDDIFETVQPFLARSAEDSPEEALERSIRAVASAWHRHRAVLKAVNHHWQSDAELRELWLGIVERFVAAGADEIERERAVGKITAPETGRTLASLLFWSTERVLYIAGQGIEPAWSDEEAAVGPLVKLWHSTLYG
;
A
#
# COMPACT_ATOMS: atom_id res chain seq x y z
N MET A 1 -19.13 -28.32 17.04
CA MET A 1 -18.01 -28.83 16.22
C MET A 1 -17.85 -27.85 15.07
N THR A 2 -16.78 -27.09 14.86
CA THR A 2 -15.49 -26.89 15.55
C THR A 2 -15.08 -25.46 15.20
N ARG A 3 -15.12 -24.55 16.19
CA ARG A 3 -14.74 -23.13 16.06
C ARG A 3 -13.39 -22.97 16.77
N ARG A 4 -12.30 -23.11 16.01
CA ARG A 4 -10.88 -22.95 16.39
C ARG A 4 -10.15 -23.11 15.04
N THR A 5 -9.61 -22.05 14.44
CA THR A 5 -8.27 -21.52 14.77
C THR A 5 -8.19 -20.06 14.32
N VAL A 6 -8.48 -19.13 15.20
CA VAL A 6 -8.02 -17.73 15.12
C VAL A 6 -7.37 -17.49 16.46
N ASP A 7 -6.10 -17.86 16.58
CA ASP A 7 -5.34 -17.57 17.80
C ASP A 7 -3.90 -17.22 17.40
N ARG A 8 -3.60 -15.92 17.62
CA ARG A 8 -2.28 -15.32 17.83
C ARG A 8 -1.37 -15.15 16.60
N PHE A 9 -1.62 -14.09 15.84
CA PHE A 9 -0.55 -13.09 15.76
C PHE A 9 -0.26 -12.70 17.21
N ARG A 10 0.87 -13.14 17.76
CA ARG A 10 1.34 -12.55 19.01
C ARG A 10 1.38 -11.05 18.76
N SER A 11 0.61 -10.28 19.52
CA SER A 11 0.72 -8.83 19.62
C SER A 11 2.06 -8.47 20.29
N VAL A 12 3.16 -8.97 19.75
CA VAL A 12 4.49 -8.50 20.13
C VAL A 12 4.56 -7.11 19.57
N ASP A 13 4.79 -6.16 20.47
CA ASP A 13 5.07 -4.77 20.13
C ASP A 13 6.25 -4.73 19.14
N THR A 14 5.93 -4.52 17.85
CA THR A 14 6.92 -4.40 16.78
C THR A 14 7.57 -3.01 16.74
N ASP A 15 7.21 -2.13 17.67
CA ASP A 15 7.83 -0.80 17.80
C ASP A 15 9.13 -0.85 18.62
N GLY A 16 9.49 -2.03 19.15
CA GLY A 16 10.78 -2.28 19.78
C GLY A 16 11.96 -2.10 18.81
N SER A 17 13.08 -1.57 19.31
CA SER A 17 14.30 -1.29 18.52
C SER A 17 14.79 -2.49 17.70
N ALA A 18 14.64 -3.72 18.20
CA ALA A 18 15.03 -4.93 17.48
C ALA A 18 14.09 -5.24 16.29
N ALA A 19 12.78 -5.05 16.44
CA ALA A 19 11.82 -5.27 15.35
C ALA A 19 11.99 -4.22 14.25
N LEU A 20 12.19 -2.95 14.61
CA LEU A 20 12.56 -1.89 13.67
C LEU A 20 13.87 -2.20 12.93
N GLY A 21 14.88 -2.72 13.64
CA GLY A 21 16.14 -3.16 13.03
C GLY A 21 15.95 -4.28 12.01
N ILE A 22 15.06 -5.24 12.29
CA ILE A 22 14.69 -6.32 11.37
C ILE A 22 13.96 -5.78 10.13
N PHE A 23 13.03 -4.84 10.31
CA PHE A 23 12.35 -4.19 9.19
C PHE A 23 13.32 -3.45 8.28
N SER A 24 14.16 -2.58 8.84
CA SER A 24 15.14 -1.83 8.03
C SER A 24 16.14 -2.75 7.33
N ALA A 25 16.53 -3.87 7.95
CA ALA A 25 17.37 -4.87 7.31
C ALA A 25 16.67 -5.55 6.12
N ALA A 26 15.41 -5.96 6.30
CA ALA A 26 14.63 -6.56 5.24
C ALA A 26 14.36 -5.58 4.08
N GLU A 27 14.09 -4.31 4.36
CA GLU A 27 13.96 -3.25 3.34
C GLU A 27 15.24 -3.10 2.50
N ARG A 28 16.41 -3.00 3.14
CA ARG A 28 17.70 -2.93 2.43
C ARG A 28 17.97 -4.15 1.56
N LEU A 29 17.61 -5.35 2.04
CA LEU A 29 17.75 -6.58 1.25
C LEU A 29 16.81 -6.58 0.03
N LEU A 30 15.58 -6.07 0.20
CA LEU A 30 14.58 -5.97 -0.87
C LEU A 30 14.96 -4.99 -1.98
N GLU A 31 15.78 -3.98 -1.70
CA GLU A 31 16.32 -3.07 -2.72
C GLU A 31 17.24 -3.78 -3.73
N GLN A 32 17.88 -4.88 -3.31
CA GLN A 32 18.94 -5.53 -4.09
C GLN A 32 18.58 -6.96 -4.52
N THR A 33 17.69 -7.63 -3.78
CA THR A 33 17.43 -9.06 -3.92
C THR A 33 15.92 -9.33 -3.97
N ALA A 34 15.49 -10.23 -4.86
CA ALA A 34 14.10 -10.66 -4.91
C ALA A 34 13.71 -11.37 -3.60
N PHE A 35 12.50 -11.12 -3.09
CA PHE A 35 12.05 -11.68 -1.81
C PHE A 35 12.12 -13.21 -1.74
N SER A 36 11.90 -13.91 -2.85
CA SER A 36 12.09 -15.36 -2.96
C SER A 36 13.48 -15.82 -2.53
N ASP A 37 14.51 -15.05 -2.88
CA ASP A 37 15.92 -15.37 -2.68
C ASP A 37 16.48 -14.86 -1.34
N ILE A 38 15.69 -14.08 -0.59
CA ILE A 38 16.01 -13.65 0.76
C ILE A 38 15.69 -14.76 1.76
N SER A 39 16.67 -15.17 2.56
CA SER A 39 16.52 -16.11 3.67
C SER A 39 16.38 -15.39 5.01
N VAL A 40 15.81 -16.08 6.01
CA VAL A 40 15.79 -15.57 7.40
C VAL A 40 17.22 -15.35 7.92
N ALA A 41 18.19 -16.19 7.53
CA ALA A 41 19.59 -16.02 7.92
C ALA A 41 20.17 -14.69 7.44
N GLN A 42 19.92 -14.31 6.17
CA GLN A 42 20.37 -13.01 5.65
C GLN A 42 19.73 -11.84 6.38
N ILE A 43 18.44 -11.93 6.73
CA ILE A 43 17.77 -10.89 7.52
C ILE A 43 18.40 -10.76 8.91
N LEU A 44 18.70 -11.89 9.56
CA LEU A 44 19.37 -11.91 10.87
C LEU A 44 20.75 -11.24 10.82
N ASP A 45 21.54 -11.61 9.83
CA ASP A 45 22.91 -11.11 9.64
C ASP A 45 22.90 -9.60 9.36
N GLU A 46 22.02 -9.14 8.47
CA GLU A 46 21.86 -7.73 8.12
C GLU A 46 21.31 -6.90 9.30
N ALA A 47 20.38 -7.45 10.09
CA ALA A 47 19.82 -6.80 11.27
C ALA A 47 20.75 -6.84 12.49
N LYS A 48 21.79 -7.69 12.47
CA LYS A 48 22.69 -7.96 13.60
C LYS A 48 21.93 -8.44 14.85
N VAL A 49 20.93 -9.30 14.66
CA VAL A 49 20.12 -9.87 15.74
C VAL A 49 20.24 -11.39 15.81
N SER A 50 20.05 -11.96 16.99
CA SER A 50 20.07 -13.41 17.14
C SER A 50 18.83 -14.07 16.53
N ARG A 51 18.95 -15.34 16.16
CA ARG A 51 17.81 -16.16 15.73
C ARG A 51 16.68 -16.19 16.76
N ALA A 52 17.02 -16.29 18.05
CA ALA A 52 16.04 -16.27 19.13
C ALA A 52 15.29 -14.93 19.20
N THR A 53 15.99 -13.82 18.99
CA THR A 53 15.41 -12.47 18.93
C THR A 53 14.45 -12.35 17.75
N PHE A 54 14.81 -12.83 16.56
CA PHE A 54 13.92 -12.80 15.41
C PHE A 54 12.62 -13.56 15.66
N TYR A 55 12.72 -14.83 16.09
CA TYR A 55 11.54 -15.67 16.31
C TYR A 55 10.71 -15.27 17.54
N PHE A 56 11.20 -14.33 18.35
CA PHE A 56 10.38 -13.66 19.35
C PHE A 56 9.37 -12.70 18.69
N TYR A 57 9.76 -11.96 17.66
CA TYR A 57 8.92 -10.99 16.95
C TYR A 57 8.19 -11.58 15.74
N PHE A 58 8.86 -12.42 14.94
CA PHE A 58 8.42 -12.84 13.62
C PHE A 58 8.43 -14.36 13.49
N SER A 59 7.33 -14.94 13.01
CA SER A 59 7.20 -16.38 12.80
C SER A 59 7.92 -16.85 11.52
N SER A 60 8.08 -15.96 10.54
CA SER A 60 8.64 -16.26 9.22
C SER A 60 9.12 -14.98 8.52
N LYS A 61 9.84 -15.11 7.38
CA LYS A 61 10.12 -13.95 6.52
C LYS A 61 8.85 -13.30 5.95
N PHE A 62 7.76 -14.06 5.77
CA PHE A 62 6.47 -13.53 5.35
C PHE A 62 5.83 -12.66 6.43
N SER A 63 5.98 -13.02 7.71
CA SER A 63 5.51 -12.15 8.80
C SER A 63 6.27 -10.82 8.89
N VAL A 64 7.54 -10.79 8.47
CA VAL A 64 8.31 -9.53 8.32
C VAL A 64 7.73 -8.72 7.16
N LEU A 65 7.50 -9.35 6.00
CA LEU A 65 6.91 -8.68 4.84
C LEU A 65 5.51 -8.12 5.13
N ALA A 66 4.69 -8.85 5.89
CA ALA A 66 3.37 -8.42 6.34
C ALA A 66 3.46 -7.17 7.24
N GLY A 67 4.42 -7.15 8.18
CA GLY A 67 4.68 -5.97 9.01
C GLY A 67 5.13 -4.75 8.18
N LEU A 68 6.03 -4.96 7.21
CA LEU A 68 6.45 -3.91 6.27
C LEU A 68 5.28 -3.40 5.41
N LEU A 69 4.43 -4.29 4.91
CA LEU A 69 3.24 -3.93 4.15
C LEU A 69 2.29 -3.05 4.97
N THR A 70 2.06 -3.42 6.24
CA THR A 70 1.21 -2.63 7.15
C THR A 70 1.76 -1.21 7.28
N ARG A 71 3.06 -1.07 7.57
CA ARG A 71 3.73 0.23 7.71
C ARG A 71 3.67 1.06 6.44
N ALA A 72 3.93 0.44 5.29
CA ALA A 72 3.88 1.11 3.99
C ALA A 72 2.48 1.64 3.67
N MET A 73 1.45 0.83 3.92
CA MET A 73 0.07 1.20 3.60
C MET A 73 -0.52 2.17 4.61
N ASP A 74 -0.08 2.16 5.87
CA ASP A 74 -0.44 3.19 6.84
C ASP A 74 0.18 4.56 6.47
N ASP A 75 1.45 4.62 6.06
CA ASP A 75 2.08 5.86 5.53
C ASP A 75 1.31 6.40 4.30
N ILE A 76 0.95 5.51 3.37
CA ILE A 76 0.12 5.89 2.20
C ILE A 76 -1.25 6.39 2.65
N PHE A 77 -1.90 5.71 3.60
CA PHE A 77 -3.24 6.10 4.06
C PHE A 77 -3.24 7.47 4.75
N GLU A 78 -2.24 7.74 5.61
CA GLU A 78 -2.04 9.05 6.24
C GLU A 78 -1.81 10.15 5.21
N THR A 79 -1.12 9.84 4.11
CA THR A 79 -0.89 10.75 2.99
C THR A 79 -2.17 11.06 2.19
N VAL A 80 -3.13 10.12 2.13
CA VAL A 80 -4.41 10.28 1.40
C VAL A 80 -5.47 11.05 2.21
N GLN A 81 -5.44 10.97 3.54
CA GLN A 81 -6.46 11.62 4.41
C GLN A 81 -6.72 13.11 4.10
N PRO A 82 -5.72 13.96 3.79
CA PRO A 82 -5.93 15.35 3.40
C PRO A 82 -6.77 15.55 2.12
N PHE A 83 -6.79 14.57 1.20
CA PHE A 83 -7.63 14.61 -0.02
C PHE A 83 -9.13 14.53 0.31
N LEU A 84 -9.49 13.66 1.27
CA LEU A 84 -10.87 13.45 1.70
C LEU A 84 -11.43 14.67 2.46
N ALA A 85 -10.55 15.58 2.90
CA ALA A 85 -10.87 16.77 3.69
C ALA A 85 -10.50 18.08 2.96
N ARG A 86 -10.73 18.15 1.65
CA ARG A 86 -10.37 19.30 0.81
C ARG A 86 -10.88 20.63 1.37
N SER A 87 -10.03 21.67 1.33
CA SER A 87 -10.46 23.05 1.55
C SER A 87 -11.43 23.47 0.44
N ALA A 88 -12.41 24.31 0.77
CA ALA A 88 -13.39 24.82 -0.20
C ALA A 88 -12.76 25.72 -1.29
N GLU A 89 -11.52 26.15 -1.10
CA GLU A 89 -10.82 27.12 -1.94
C GLU A 89 -9.98 26.48 -3.07
N ASP A 90 -9.66 25.18 -2.98
CA ASP A 90 -8.88 24.48 -4.02
C ASP A 90 -9.78 24.04 -5.18
N SER A 91 -9.30 24.17 -6.42
CA SER A 91 -9.95 23.50 -7.55
C SER A 91 -9.87 21.96 -7.37
N PRO A 92 -10.91 21.20 -7.77
CA PRO A 92 -10.88 19.74 -7.66
C PRO A 92 -9.67 19.08 -8.35
N GLU A 93 -9.20 19.67 -9.46
CA GLU A 93 -8.06 19.17 -10.23
C GLU A 93 -6.73 19.39 -9.49
N GLU A 94 -6.48 20.58 -8.93
CA GLU A 94 -5.26 20.86 -8.16
C GLU A 94 -5.19 20.03 -6.88
N ALA A 95 -6.34 19.85 -6.20
CA ALA A 95 -6.42 19.00 -5.01
C ALA A 95 -6.15 17.52 -5.36
N LEU A 96 -6.68 17.04 -6.49
CA LEU A 96 -6.45 15.70 -6.99
C LEU A 96 -4.98 15.50 -7.39
N GLU A 97 -4.38 16.42 -8.12
CA GLU A 97 -2.98 16.35 -8.53
C GLU A 97 -2.04 16.28 -7.32
N ARG A 98 -2.23 17.18 -6.35
CA ARG A 98 -1.45 17.18 -5.11
C ARG A 98 -1.54 15.83 -4.38
N SER A 99 -2.73 15.25 -4.33
CA SER A 99 -3.00 14.01 -3.60
C SER A 99 -2.41 12.80 -4.31
N ILE A 100 -2.60 12.69 -5.62
CA ILE A 100 -2.01 11.61 -6.44
C ILE A 100 -0.48 11.69 -6.40
N ARG A 101 0.11 12.89 -6.46
CA ARG A 101 1.56 13.09 -6.32
C ARG A 101 2.07 12.64 -4.95
N ALA A 102 1.33 12.97 -3.89
CA ALA A 102 1.68 12.55 -2.54
C ALA A 102 1.63 11.02 -2.39
N VAL A 103 0.60 10.37 -2.94
CA VAL A 103 0.48 8.91 -3.01
C VAL A 103 1.62 8.29 -3.81
N ALA A 104 1.94 8.83 -4.99
CA ALA A 104 3.05 8.35 -5.81
C ALA A 104 4.39 8.46 -5.07
N SER A 105 4.62 9.56 -4.36
CA SER A 105 5.80 9.73 -3.51
C SER A 105 5.86 8.72 -2.36
N ALA A 106 4.75 8.47 -1.67
CA ALA A 106 4.67 7.46 -0.61
C ALA A 106 4.89 6.05 -1.14
N TRP A 107 4.27 5.71 -2.28
CA TRP A 107 4.48 4.45 -2.98
C TRP A 107 5.95 4.25 -3.35
N HIS A 108 6.58 5.28 -3.90
CA HIS A 108 7.99 5.26 -4.31
C HIS A 108 8.94 4.98 -3.14
N ARG A 109 8.65 5.50 -1.94
CA ARG A 109 9.41 5.20 -0.71
C ARG A 109 9.35 3.72 -0.34
N HIS A 110 8.20 3.07 -0.57
CA HIS A 110 7.94 1.68 -0.17
C HIS A 110 7.99 0.67 -1.32
N ARG A 111 8.46 1.07 -2.52
CA ARG A 111 8.28 0.29 -3.74
C ARG A 111 8.88 -1.12 -3.68
N ALA A 112 9.99 -1.29 -2.97
CA ALA A 112 10.65 -2.59 -2.84
C ALA A 112 9.78 -3.59 -2.05
N VAL A 113 9.12 -3.11 -0.99
CA VAL A 113 8.14 -3.86 -0.21
C VAL A 113 6.90 -4.17 -1.05
N LEU A 114 6.32 -3.14 -1.69
CA LEU A 114 5.09 -3.28 -2.48
C LEU A 114 5.29 -4.21 -3.68
N LYS A 115 6.47 -4.19 -4.31
CA LYS A 115 6.85 -5.15 -5.35
C LYS A 115 6.88 -6.59 -4.83
N ALA A 116 7.50 -6.82 -3.68
CA ALA A 116 7.53 -8.14 -3.07
C ALA A 116 6.11 -8.62 -2.72
N VAL A 117 5.26 -7.76 -2.15
CA VAL A 117 3.86 -8.08 -1.87
C VAL A 117 3.13 -8.45 -3.14
N ASN A 118 3.24 -7.66 -4.21
CA ASN A 118 2.57 -7.91 -5.50
C ASN A 118 2.89 -9.32 -6.06
N HIS A 119 4.14 -9.78 -5.93
CA HIS A 119 4.57 -11.10 -6.38
C HIS A 119 4.05 -12.26 -5.52
N HIS A 120 3.69 -12.02 -4.27
CA HIS A 120 3.52 -13.07 -3.28
C HIS A 120 2.14 -13.14 -2.61
N TRP A 121 1.36 -12.06 -2.62
CA TRP A 121 0.06 -12.01 -1.93
C TRP A 121 -0.95 -13.06 -2.44
N GLN A 122 -0.77 -13.62 -3.65
CA GLN A 122 -1.64 -14.67 -4.17
C GLN A 122 -1.27 -16.06 -3.68
N SER A 123 -0.02 -16.24 -3.24
CA SER A 123 0.57 -17.55 -2.91
C SER A 123 0.68 -17.79 -1.41
N ASP A 124 0.68 -16.73 -0.60
CA ASP A 124 0.70 -16.79 0.86
C ASP A 124 -0.65 -16.33 1.44
N ALA A 125 -1.31 -17.17 2.22
CA ALA A 125 -2.69 -16.93 2.68
C ALA A 125 -2.80 -15.78 3.69
N GLU A 126 -1.80 -15.63 4.56
CA GLU A 126 -1.77 -14.58 5.59
C GLU A 126 -1.52 -13.22 4.94
N LEU A 127 -0.56 -13.15 4.02
CA LEU A 127 -0.31 -11.96 3.21
C LEU A 127 -1.51 -11.60 2.32
N ARG A 128 -2.22 -12.60 1.78
CA ARG A 128 -3.45 -12.40 1.01
C ARG A 128 -4.53 -11.73 1.84
N GLU A 129 -4.82 -12.27 3.03
CA GLU A 129 -5.83 -11.72 3.92
C GLU A 129 -5.47 -10.29 4.33
N LEU A 130 -4.21 -10.05 4.69
CA LEU A 130 -3.74 -8.71 5.05
C LEU A 130 -3.90 -7.73 3.89
N TRP A 131 -3.42 -8.09 2.69
CA TRP A 131 -3.51 -7.22 1.51
C TRP A 131 -4.96 -6.88 1.19
N LEU A 132 -5.84 -7.87 1.10
CA LEU A 132 -7.26 -7.63 0.78
C LEU A 132 -8.00 -6.86 1.87
N GLY A 133 -7.63 -7.04 3.15
CA GLY A 133 -8.16 -6.23 4.25
C GLY A 133 -7.75 -4.76 4.15
N ILE A 134 -6.50 -4.49 3.76
CA ILE A 134 -6.02 -3.14 3.49
C ILE A 134 -6.77 -2.53 2.29
N VAL A 135 -6.89 -3.27 1.18
CA VAL A 135 -7.65 -2.80 0.01
C VAL A 135 -9.08 -2.43 0.41
N GLU A 136 -9.77 -3.27 1.18
CA GLU A 136 -11.13 -2.98 1.64
C GLU A 136 -11.20 -1.68 2.44
N ARG A 137 -10.24 -1.42 3.34
CA ARG A 137 -10.18 -0.16 4.11
C ARG A 137 -10.08 1.06 3.20
N PHE A 138 -9.22 1.02 2.19
CA PHE A 138 -9.06 2.12 1.22
C PHE A 138 -10.30 2.31 0.35
N VAL A 139 -10.87 1.20 -0.17
CA VAL A 139 -12.06 1.23 -1.01
C VAL A 139 -13.27 1.75 -0.25
N ALA A 140 -13.48 1.33 1.00
CA ALA A 140 -14.56 1.81 1.83
C ALA A 140 -14.45 3.32 2.10
N ALA A 141 -13.28 3.80 2.53
CA ALA A 141 -13.05 5.22 2.77
C ALA A 141 -13.22 6.07 1.50
N GLY A 142 -12.73 5.59 0.35
CA GLY A 142 -12.91 6.27 -0.94
C GLY A 142 -14.37 6.29 -1.39
N ALA A 143 -15.11 5.21 -1.16
CA ALA A 143 -16.53 5.13 -1.49
C ALA A 143 -17.35 6.14 -0.68
N ASP A 144 -17.11 6.25 0.62
CA ASP A 144 -17.79 7.20 1.50
C ASP A 144 -17.58 8.64 1.04
N GLU A 145 -16.34 8.99 0.66
CA GLU A 145 -16.01 10.31 0.15
C GLU A 145 -16.66 10.60 -1.22
N ILE A 146 -16.67 9.62 -2.12
CA ILE A 146 -17.33 9.76 -3.42
C ILE A 146 -18.82 10.02 -3.24
N GLU A 147 -19.50 9.31 -2.33
CA GLU A 147 -20.92 9.54 -2.06
C GLU A 147 -21.16 10.90 -1.38
N ARG A 148 -20.24 11.36 -0.53
CA ARG A 148 -20.29 12.70 0.08
C ARG A 148 -20.23 13.81 -0.99
N GLU A 149 -19.31 13.71 -1.94
CA GLU A 149 -19.16 14.69 -3.03
C GLU A 149 -20.29 14.60 -4.07
N ARG A 150 -20.85 13.41 -4.28
CA ARG A 150 -22.07 13.21 -5.10
C ARG A 150 -23.29 13.88 -4.48
N ALA A 151 -23.47 13.79 -3.17
CA ALA A 151 -24.61 14.40 -2.48
C ALA A 151 -24.69 15.93 -2.63
N VAL A 152 -23.55 16.58 -2.91
CA VAL A 152 -23.46 18.02 -3.21
C VAL A 152 -23.32 18.32 -4.71
N GLY A 153 -23.59 17.34 -5.58
CA GLY A 153 -23.71 17.50 -7.03
C GLY A 153 -22.38 17.60 -7.80
N LYS A 154 -21.25 17.25 -7.17
CA LYS A 154 -19.93 17.41 -7.81
C LYS A 154 -19.54 16.21 -8.66
N ILE A 155 -19.82 15.00 -8.19
CA ILE A 155 -19.58 13.74 -8.92
C ILE A 155 -20.85 13.38 -9.71
N THR A 156 -20.68 13.19 -11.01
CA THR A 156 -21.78 12.95 -11.97
C THR A 156 -21.80 11.51 -12.49
N ALA A 157 -20.70 10.76 -12.32
CA ALA A 157 -20.57 9.38 -12.79
C ALA A 157 -21.69 8.47 -12.25
N PRO A 158 -22.39 7.69 -13.08
CA PRO A 158 -23.59 6.95 -12.67
C PRO A 158 -23.31 5.71 -11.79
N GLU A 159 -22.08 5.20 -11.77
CA GLU A 159 -21.68 4.03 -10.99
C GLU A 159 -21.69 4.30 -9.48
N THR A 160 -21.83 3.25 -8.66
CA THR A 160 -21.76 3.40 -7.20
C THR A 160 -20.39 3.88 -6.75
N GLY A 161 -20.32 4.62 -5.64
CA GLY A 161 -19.05 5.06 -5.06
C GLY A 161 -18.10 3.91 -4.75
N ARG A 162 -18.62 2.75 -4.35
CA ARG A 162 -17.82 1.53 -4.14
C ARG A 162 -17.21 1.00 -5.44
N THR A 163 -17.96 1.00 -6.54
CA THR A 163 -17.46 0.60 -7.86
C THR A 163 -16.35 1.55 -8.32
N LEU A 164 -16.58 2.86 -8.23
CA LEU A 164 -15.61 3.88 -8.62
C LEU A 164 -14.33 3.79 -7.77
N ALA A 165 -14.46 3.73 -6.44
CA ALA A 165 -13.33 3.59 -5.52
C ALA A 165 -12.50 2.32 -5.80
N SER A 166 -13.16 1.19 -6.07
CA SER A 166 -12.47 -0.07 -6.41
C SER A 166 -11.69 0.05 -7.71
N LEU A 167 -12.30 0.60 -8.77
CA LEU A 167 -11.63 0.80 -10.06
C LEU A 167 -10.43 1.73 -9.93
N LEU A 168 -10.58 2.85 -9.22
CA LEU A 168 -9.52 3.81 -8.99
C LEU A 168 -8.39 3.24 -8.14
N PHE A 169 -8.70 2.47 -7.10
CA PHE A 169 -7.68 1.81 -6.29
C PHE A 169 -6.85 0.82 -7.12
N TRP A 170 -7.50 -0.14 -7.78
CA TRP A 170 -6.78 -1.19 -8.52
C TRP A 170 -6.04 -0.66 -9.75
N SER A 171 -6.57 0.35 -10.43
CA SER A 171 -5.86 1.01 -11.53
C SER A 171 -4.64 1.77 -11.03
N THR A 172 -4.76 2.53 -9.93
CA THR A 172 -3.65 3.28 -9.34
C THR A 172 -2.56 2.34 -8.83
N GLU A 173 -2.92 1.30 -8.08
CA GLU A 173 -2.01 0.23 -7.62
C GLU A 173 -1.20 -0.33 -8.79
N ARG A 174 -1.89 -0.73 -9.85
CA ARG A 174 -1.25 -1.39 -11.00
C ARG A 174 -0.35 -0.44 -11.76
N VAL A 175 -0.79 0.80 -11.99
CA VAL A 175 0.02 1.80 -12.68
C VAL A 175 1.28 2.09 -11.88
N LEU A 176 1.17 2.41 -10.58
CA LEU A 176 2.35 2.70 -9.75
C LEU A 176 3.30 1.49 -9.67
N TYR A 177 2.79 0.26 -9.59
CA TYR A 177 3.61 -0.96 -9.61
C TYR A 177 4.39 -1.14 -10.93
N ILE A 178 3.78 -0.90 -12.09
CA ILE A 178 4.45 -0.99 -13.39
C ILE A 178 5.46 0.16 -13.55
N ALA A 179 5.16 1.33 -12.97
CA ALA A 179 5.92 2.56 -13.11
C ALA A 179 7.23 2.45 -12.35
N GLY A 180 7.16 2.01 -11.09
CA GLY A 180 8.32 1.74 -10.25
C GLY A 180 9.26 0.66 -10.77
N GLN A 181 8.86 -0.08 -11.82
CA GLN A 181 9.69 -1.05 -12.53
C GLN A 181 10.27 -0.53 -13.85
N GLY A 182 9.89 0.68 -14.29
CA GLY A 182 10.30 1.26 -15.56
C GLY A 182 9.87 0.44 -16.78
N ILE A 183 8.80 -0.35 -16.65
CA ILE A 183 8.33 -1.25 -17.72
C ILE A 183 7.66 -0.47 -18.85
N GLU A 184 6.89 0.57 -18.52
CA GLU A 184 6.17 1.39 -19.50
C GLU A 184 6.95 2.68 -19.82
N PRO A 185 7.48 2.84 -21.04
CA PRO A 185 8.29 4.01 -21.39
C PRO A 185 7.55 5.35 -21.32
N ALA A 186 6.22 5.36 -21.48
CA ALA A 186 5.43 6.59 -21.43
C ALA A 186 5.34 7.21 -20.02
N TRP A 187 5.59 6.43 -18.98
CA TRP A 187 5.65 6.87 -17.59
C TRP A 187 6.70 6.03 -16.85
N SER A 188 7.94 6.47 -16.98
CA SER A 188 9.15 5.73 -16.60
C SER A 188 9.34 5.50 -15.10
N ASP A 189 8.59 6.22 -14.26
CA ASP A 189 8.57 6.09 -12.81
C ASP A 189 7.21 6.55 -12.23
N GLU A 190 7.04 6.39 -10.91
CA GLU A 190 5.80 6.73 -10.22
C GLU A 190 5.43 8.22 -10.33
N GLU A 191 6.43 9.11 -10.43
CA GLU A 191 6.22 10.55 -10.58
C GLU A 191 5.70 10.89 -11.99
N ALA A 192 6.29 10.27 -13.03
CA ALA A 192 5.82 10.40 -14.41
C ALA A 192 4.40 9.85 -14.60
N ALA A 193 3.97 8.90 -13.75
CA ALA A 193 2.62 8.34 -13.77
C ALA A 193 1.56 9.27 -13.14
N VAL A 194 1.94 10.33 -12.43
CA VAL A 194 1.00 11.25 -11.75
C VAL A 194 0.03 11.89 -12.74
N GLY A 195 0.53 12.47 -13.83
CA GLY A 195 -0.31 13.14 -14.83
C GLY A 195 -1.37 12.22 -15.46
N PRO A 196 -1.00 11.03 -15.96
CA PRO A 196 -1.96 10.02 -16.41
C PRO A 196 -2.98 9.61 -15.35
N LEU A 197 -2.55 9.41 -14.10
CA LEU A 197 -3.44 9.04 -13.00
C LEU A 197 -4.43 10.16 -12.66
N VAL A 198 -3.99 11.42 -12.61
CA VAL A 198 -4.88 12.57 -12.39
C VAL A 198 -5.96 12.63 -13.46
N LYS A 199 -5.59 12.46 -14.73
CA LYS A 199 -6.56 12.44 -15.84
C LYS A 199 -7.54 11.28 -15.70
N LEU A 200 -7.06 10.08 -15.35
CA LEU A 200 -7.90 8.89 -15.13
C LEU A 200 -8.90 9.12 -13.99
N TRP A 201 -8.44 9.63 -12.85
CA TRP A 201 -9.28 9.92 -11.69
C TRP A 201 -10.30 11.01 -12.02
N HIS A 202 -9.86 12.09 -12.68
CA HIS A 202 -10.74 13.19 -13.03
C HIS A 202 -11.86 12.74 -13.97
N SER A 203 -11.53 12.07 -15.08
CA SER A 203 -12.55 11.62 -16.05
C SER A 203 -13.50 10.58 -15.45
N THR A 204 -12.99 9.70 -14.58
CA THR A 204 -13.81 8.68 -13.93
C THR A 204 -14.81 9.27 -12.93
N LEU A 205 -14.46 10.35 -12.24
CA LEU A 205 -15.31 10.96 -11.21
C LEU A 205 -16.22 12.07 -11.75
N TYR A 206 -15.71 12.89 -12.67
CA TYR A 206 -16.34 14.15 -13.07
C TYR A 206 -16.86 14.19 -14.51
N GLY A 207 -16.42 13.25 -15.37
CA GLY A 207 -16.72 13.25 -16.81
C GLY A 207 -15.66 13.97 -17.62
#